data_AF-A0A9Q1ZD21-F1
#
_entry.id   AF-A0A9Q1ZD21-F1
#
_cell.length_a   1.000
_cell.length_b   1.000
_cell.length_c   1.000
_cell.angle_alpha   90.00
_cell.angle_beta   90.00
_cell.angle_gamma   90.00
#
_symmetry.space_group_name_H-M   'P 1'
#
loop_
_entity.id
_entity.type
_entity.pdbx_description
1 polymer ?
#
loop_
_entity_poly.entity_id
_entity_poly.type
_entity_poly.pdbx_seq_one_letter_code
_entity_poly.pdbx_strand_id
1 'polypeptide(L)'
;MKKKIYLLLAIVMATIVLSACSSKENQKNKDFDNVRKKIENNKSSSNTYNSTSGSSSIVKNNGINPEKIKELTDFEKRIKDDNDILKKAYKEKIDIKKSSTDIMLQEKFKIAMQRNTKGLKKIKDKSNNTSEKQKKEEAIKEEFKKLSQTENKKYENNKNALKKIFEDYDNKLKAIESRRDTVIQAMISQDTNTSEIENKDDKMKISNINGISENGKKELKKYKDDINAVVKLRNNELIKIK
;
A
#
# COMPACT_ATOMS: atom_id res chain seq x y z
N MET A 1 -9.42 48.38 32.60
CA MET A 1 -8.52 47.68 31.64
C MET A 1 -8.09 46.25 32.05
N LYS A 2 -8.42 45.74 33.24
CA LYS A 2 -8.03 44.38 33.67
C LYS A 2 -8.97 43.24 33.21
N LYS A 3 -10.21 43.55 32.82
CA LYS A 3 -11.19 42.52 32.38
C LYS A 3 -10.98 42.00 30.93
N LYS A 4 -10.31 42.76 30.05
CA LYS A 4 -10.05 42.35 28.66
C LYS A 4 -8.84 41.40 28.51
N ILE A 5 -7.93 41.38 29.50
CA ILE A 5 -6.75 40.52 29.50
C ILE A 5 -7.09 39.09 29.92
N TYR A 6 -8.04 38.92 30.85
CA TYR A 6 -8.50 37.58 31.26
C TYR A 6 -9.31 36.86 30.17
N LEU A 7 -10.04 37.59 29.32
CA LEU A 7 -10.74 36.99 28.18
C LEU A 7 -9.78 36.48 27.11
N LEU A 8 -8.66 37.17 26.90
CA LEU A 8 -7.60 36.74 25.96
C LEU A 8 -6.78 35.57 26.50
N LEU A 9 -6.55 35.50 27.82
CA LEU A 9 -5.89 34.34 28.45
C LEU A 9 -6.79 33.10 28.48
N ALA A 10 -8.11 33.26 28.65
CA ALA A 10 -9.06 32.15 28.60
C ALA A 10 -9.19 31.54 27.20
N ILE A 11 -9.09 32.34 26.13
CA ILE A 11 -9.12 31.87 24.74
C ILE A 11 -7.83 31.12 24.37
N VAL A 12 -6.68 31.51 24.94
CA VAL A 12 -5.39 30.82 24.72
C VAL A 12 -5.28 29.50 25.51
N MET A 13 -5.92 29.39 26.68
CA MET A 13 -5.96 28.12 27.42
C MET A 13 -7.06 27.18 26.90
N ALA A 14 -8.16 27.68 26.34
CA ALA A 14 -9.15 26.84 25.65
C ALA A 14 -8.62 26.23 24.34
N THR A 15 -7.64 26.87 23.69
CA THR A 15 -6.95 26.29 22.51
C THR A 15 -5.89 25.24 22.90
N ILE A 16 -5.41 25.25 24.15
CA ILE A 16 -4.51 24.21 24.67
C ILE A 16 -5.31 23.01 25.23
N VAL A 17 -6.57 23.18 25.63
CA VAL A 17 -7.42 22.06 26.07
C VAL A 17 -8.17 21.37 24.91
N LEU A 18 -8.30 21.99 23.74
CA LEU A 18 -8.79 21.32 22.52
C LEU A 18 -7.71 20.60 21.70
N SER A 19 -6.43 20.74 22.05
CA SER A 19 -5.34 19.90 21.49
C SER A 19 -5.09 18.62 22.29
N ALA A 20 -5.82 18.39 23.39
CA ALA A 20 -5.82 17.14 24.15
C ALA A 20 -6.90 16.13 23.69
N CYS A 21 -7.66 16.41 22.62
CA CYS A 21 -8.65 15.49 22.06
C CYS A 21 -8.45 15.31 20.55
N SER A 22 -7.42 14.55 20.17
CA SER A 22 -7.55 13.67 19.01
C SER A 22 -6.68 12.42 19.18
N SER A 23 -7.26 11.43 19.86
CA SER A 23 -6.84 10.03 19.84
C SER A 23 -6.99 9.35 18.46
N LYS A 24 -6.84 10.10 17.36
CA LYS A 24 -7.01 9.59 15.98
C LYS A 24 -5.73 9.02 15.36
N GLU A 25 -4.54 9.32 15.90
CA GLU A 25 -3.30 8.65 15.47
C GLU A 25 -3.25 7.19 15.95
N ASN A 26 -3.79 6.89 17.14
CA ASN A 26 -3.90 5.53 17.66
C ASN A 26 -5.04 4.71 17.03
N GLN A 27 -6.00 5.36 16.34
CA GLN A 27 -7.06 4.66 15.61
C GLN A 27 -6.64 4.32 14.17
N LYS A 28 -5.89 5.21 13.49
CA LYS A 28 -5.38 4.91 12.13
C LYS A 28 -4.26 3.86 12.11
N ASN A 29 -3.39 3.82 13.14
CA ASN A 29 -2.43 2.71 13.27
C ASN A 29 -3.13 1.39 13.64
N LYS A 30 -4.20 1.42 14.44
CA LYS A 30 -5.05 0.24 14.67
C LYS A 30 -5.79 -0.20 13.43
N ASP A 31 -6.18 0.71 12.53
CA ASP A 31 -6.78 0.37 11.25
C ASP A 31 -5.76 -0.26 10.30
N PHE A 32 -4.51 0.20 10.26
CA PHE A 32 -3.44 -0.46 9.51
C PHE A 32 -3.10 -1.84 10.06
N ASP A 33 -3.00 -1.99 11.38
CA ASP A 33 -2.78 -3.29 12.01
C ASP A 33 -4.01 -4.21 11.91
N ASN A 34 -5.24 -3.68 11.89
CA ASN A 34 -6.46 -4.45 11.63
C ASN A 34 -6.60 -4.86 10.17
N VAL A 35 -6.18 -4.01 9.21
CA VAL A 35 -6.14 -4.37 7.78
C VAL A 35 -5.04 -5.40 7.56
N ARG A 36 -3.86 -5.23 8.15
CA ARG A 36 -2.77 -6.22 8.13
C ARG A 36 -3.18 -7.55 8.76
N LYS A 37 -3.82 -7.53 9.94
CA LYS A 37 -4.35 -8.72 10.62
C LYS A 37 -5.55 -9.35 9.89
N LYS A 38 -6.42 -8.58 9.23
CA LYS A 38 -7.48 -9.13 8.35
C LYS A 38 -6.88 -9.82 7.13
N ILE A 39 -5.81 -9.28 6.56
CA ILE A 39 -5.07 -9.90 5.45
C ILE A 39 -4.32 -11.16 5.92
N GLU A 40 -3.75 -11.16 7.13
CA GLU A 40 -3.11 -12.34 7.73
C GLU A 40 -4.11 -13.43 8.19
N ASN A 41 -5.30 -13.05 8.69
CA ASN A 41 -6.33 -13.97 9.17
C ASN A 41 -7.25 -14.51 8.05
N ASN A 42 -7.32 -13.83 6.89
CA ASN A 42 -8.00 -14.36 5.69
C ASN A 42 -7.27 -15.57 5.06
N LYS A 43 -6.17 -16.04 5.66
CA LYS A 43 -5.60 -17.37 5.37
C LYS A 43 -6.47 -18.53 5.87
N SER A 44 -7.48 -18.30 6.72
CA SER A 44 -8.10 -19.40 7.48
C SER A 44 -9.63 -19.44 7.56
N SER A 45 -10.39 -18.55 6.92
CA SER A 45 -11.86 -18.64 6.98
C SER A 45 -12.51 -18.62 5.60
N SER A 46 -12.94 -19.79 5.13
CA SER A 46 -14.05 -19.86 4.19
C SER A 46 -15.33 -19.45 4.94
N ASN A 47 -16.09 -18.49 4.41
CA ASN A 47 -17.49 -18.69 4.07
C ASN A 47 -18.25 -17.40 3.74
N THR A 48 -19.19 -17.61 2.82
CA THR A 48 -20.49 -16.96 2.59
C THR A 48 -20.55 -15.80 1.59
N TYR A 49 -21.24 -16.14 0.50
CA TYR A 49 -21.53 -15.39 -0.72
C TYR A 49 -22.55 -14.25 -0.53
N ASN A 50 -22.45 -13.25 -1.40
CA ASN A 50 -23.59 -12.63 -2.06
C ASN A 50 -23.17 -12.20 -3.47
N SER A 51 -23.78 -12.81 -4.50
CA SER A 51 -23.50 -12.52 -5.91
C SER A 51 -24.56 -11.58 -6.47
N THR A 52 -24.14 -10.44 -7.02
CA THR A 52 -24.99 -9.61 -7.91
C THR A 52 -24.51 -9.80 -9.34
N SER A 53 -25.44 -10.20 -10.21
CA SER A 53 -25.23 -10.60 -11.59
C SER A 53 -24.92 -9.43 -12.52
N GLY A 54 -23.73 -9.43 -13.13
CA GLY A 54 -23.37 -8.63 -14.30
C GLY A 54 -23.01 -9.56 -15.45
N SER A 55 -23.86 -9.61 -16.46
CA SER A 55 -23.77 -10.50 -17.62
C SER A 55 -22.56 -10.13 -18.49
N SER A 56 -21.65 -11.08 -18.68
CA SER A 56 -20.75 -11.10 -19.84
C SER A 56 -21.00 -12.43 -20.55
N SER A 57 -21.09 -12.37 -21.87
CA SER A 57 -21.46 -13.47 -22.76
C SER A 57 -20.53 -14.67 -22.60
N ILE A 58 -21.01 -15.69 -21.86
CA ILE A 58 -20.35 -16.99 -21.73
C ILE A 58 -20.72 -17.82 -22.97
N VAL A 59 -19.70 -18.19 -23.74
CA VAL A 59 -19.78 -19.24 -24.77
C VAL A 59 -20.37 -20.48 -24.12
N LYS A 60 -21.54 -20.92 -24.58
CA LYS A 60 -22.20 -22.15 -24.13
C LYS A 60 -21.40 -23.35 -24.62
N ASN A 61 -20.44 -23.83 -23.82
CA ASN A 61 -19.90 -25.18 -23.96
C ASN A 61 -20.45 -26.07 -22.83
N ASN A 62 -21.04 -27.19 -23.23
CA ASN A 62 -21.56 -28.22 -22.34
C ASN A 62 -20.42 -28.81 -21.48
N GLY A 63 -20.51 -28.70 -20.15
CA GLY A 63 -19.54 -29.29 -19.20
C GLY A 63 -18.64 -28.30 -18.43
N ILE A 64 -18.87 -26.98 -18.54
CA ILE A 64 -18.10 -25.98 -17.81
C ILE A 64 -18.47 -25.99 -16.32
N ASN A 65 -17.48 -25.86 -15.42
CA ASN A 65 -17.69 -25.43 -14.03
C ASN A 65 -17.53 -23.90 -13.93
N PRO A 66 -18.58 -23.11 -14.22
CA PRO A 66 -18.49 -21.65 -14.36
C PRO A 66 -18.11 -20.96 -13.06
N GLU A 67 -18.43 -21.59 -11.92
CA GLU A 67 -18.11 -21.07 -10.59
C GLU A 67 -16.61 -20.97 -10.37
N LYS A 68 -15.84 -21.96 -10.82
CA LYS A 68 -14.40 -22.00 -10.61
C LYS A 68 -13.63 -21.02 -11.50
N ILE A 69 -14.10 -20.80 -12.72
CA ILE A 69 -13.57 -19.76 -13.62
C ILE A 69 -13.90 -18.37 -13.06
N LYS A 70 -15.11 -18.21 -12.49
CA LYS A 70 -15.49 -16.99 -11.78
C LYS A 70 -14.60 -16.75 -10.55
N GLU A 71 -14.37 -17.76 -9.71
CA GLU A 71 -13.44 -17.67 -8.56
C GLU A 71 -12.03 -17.23 -8.97
N LEU A 72 -11.51 -17.75 -10.09
CA LEU A 72 -10.21 -17.34 -10.63
C LEU A 72 -10.22 -15.86 -11.05
N THR A 73 -11.27 -15.45 -11.75
CA THR A 73 -11.43 -14.06 -12.22
C THR A 73 -11.57 -13.09 -11.03
N ASP A 74 -12.37 -13.45 -10.03
CA ASP A 74 -12.55 -12.66 -8.80
C ASP A 74 -11.25 -12.57 -8.00
N PHE A 75 -10.45 -13.65 -7.98
CA PHE A 75 -9.11 -13.64 -7.39
C PHE A 75 -8.18 -12.65 -8.09
N GLU A 76 -8.09 -12.70 -9.42
CA GLU A 76 -7.25 -11.79 -10.21
C GLU A 76 -7.66 -10.33 -10.01
N LYS A 77 -8.97 -10.06 -10.04
CA LYS A 77 -9.52 -8.74 -9.80
C LYS A 77 -9.12 -8.21 -8.42
N ARG A 78 -9.30 -9.02 -7.38
CA ARG A 78 -8.92 -8.65 -6.01
C ARG A 78 -7.43 -8.31 -5.91
N ILE A 79 -6.56 -9.10 -6.53
CA ILE A 79 -5.11 -8.86 -6.53
C ILE A 79 -4.76 -7.52 -7.19
N LYS A 80 -5.46 -7.14 -8.27
CA LYS A 80 -5.29 -5.83 -8.93
C LYS A 80 -5.82 -4.68 -8.07
N ASP A 81 -7.02 -4.84 -7.52
CA ASP A 81 -7.63 -3.83 -6.65
C ASP A 81 -6.75 -3.55 -5.41
N ASP A 82 -6.26 -4.61 -4.76
CA ASP A 82 -5.34 -4.51 -3.62
C ASP A 82 -4.03 -3.79 -4.00
N ASN A 83 -3.52 -4.03 -5.21
CA ASN A 83 -2.30 -3.40 -5.72
C ASN A 83 -2.49 -1.89 -5.91
N ASP A 84 -3.62 -1.46 -6.47
CA ASP A 84 -3.94 -0.05 -6.68
C ASP A 84 -4.10 0.71 -5.35
N ILE A 85 -4.75 0.08 -4.37
CA ILE A 85 -4.88 0.63 -3.02
C ILE A 85 -3.48 0.80 -2.40
N LEU A 86 -2.64 -0.24 -2.48
CA LEU A 86 -1.30 -0.22 -1.90
C LEU A 86 -0.40 0.84 -2.54
N LYS A 87 -0.46 0.99 -3.86
CA LYS A 87 0.28 2.01 -4.62
C LYS A 87 -0.09 3.42 -4.17
N LYS A 88 -1.39 3.69 -3.99
CA LYS A 88 -1.87 4.97 -3.47
C LYS A 88 -1.39 5.22 -2.04
N ALA A 89 -1.54 4.23 -1.16
CA ALA A 89 -1.15 4.36 0.24
C ALA A 89 0.36 4.66 0.42
N TYR A 90 1.23 3.99 -0.33
CA TYR A 90 2.67 4.26 -0.25
C TYR A 90 3.06 5.61 -0.85
N LYS A 91 2.40 6.04 -1.94
CA LYS A 91 2.60 7.39 -2.49
C LYS A 91 2.23 8.45 -1.44
N GLU A 92 1.06 8.32 -0.83
CA GLU A 92 0.60 9.23 0.22
C GLU A 92 1.57 9.25 1.41
N LYS A 93 2.05 8.08 1.86
CA LYS A 93 3.05 7.99 2.94
C LYS A 93 4.33 8.78 2.63
N ILE A 94 4.85 8.68 1.41
CA ILE A 94 6.06 9.39 0.96
C ILE A 94 5.81 10.90 0.91
N ASP A 95 4.66 11.32 0.37
CA ASP A 95 4.28 12.74 0.27
C ASP A 95 4.04 13.38 1.65
N ILE A 96 3.39 12.68 2.59
CA ILE A 96 3.22 13.13 3.97
C ILE A 96 4.57 13.29 4.66
N LYS A 97 5.48 12.31 4.51
CA LYS A 97 6.81 12.38 5.11
C LYS A 97 7.61 13.56 4.57
N LYS A 98 7.49 13.86 3.28
CA LYS A 98 8.09 15.04 2.66
C LYS A 98 7.57 16.33 3.27
N SER A 99 6.25 16.48 3.31
CA SER A 99 5.60 17.67 3.88
C SER A 99 5.99 17.90 5.35
N SER A 100 5.96 16.85 6.16
CA SER A 100 6.39 16.91 7.58
C SER A 100 7.86 17.33 7.72
N THR A 101 8.74 16.79 6.88
CA THR A 101 10.17 17.12 6.89
C THR A 101 10.41 18.58 6.50
N ASP A 102 9.67 19.09 5.51
CA ASP A 102 9.77 20.48 5.09
C ASP A 102 9.35 21.46 6.18
N ILE A 103 8.23 21.18 6.85
CA ILE A 103 7.74 21.97 7.99
C ILE A 103 8.80 22.00 9.10
N MET A 104 9.34 20.83 9.47
CA MET A 104 10.37 20.73 10.50
C MET A 104 11.64 21.51 10.12
N LEU A 105 12.10 21.41 8.86
CA LEU A 105 13.28 22.15 8.40
C LEU A 105 13.03 23.66 8.44
N GLN A 106 11.85 24.11 8.03
CA GLN A 106 11.47 25.52 8.07
C GLN A 106 11.42 26.07 9.51
N GLU A 107 10.86 25.31 10.45
CA GLU A 107 10.83 25.68 11.87
C GLU A 107 12.23 25.74 12.48
N LYS A 108 13.06 24.73 12.23
CA LYS A 108 14.45 24.70 12.67
C LYS A 108 15.24 25.89 12.12
N PHE A 109 15.05 26.24 10.85
CA PHE A 109 15.67 27.41 10.24
C PHE A 109 15.24 28.70 10.93
N LYS A 110 13.93 28.87 11.17
CA LYS A 110 13.37 30.03 11.88
C LYS A 110 13.95 30.16 13.29
N ILE A 111 14.05 29.05 14.04
CA ILE A 111 14.63 29.03 15.38
C ILE A 111 16.13 29.40 15.34
N ALA A 112 16.90 28.85 14.39
CA ALA A 112 18.32 29.16 14.23
C ALA A 112 18.54 30.66 13.94
N MET A 113 17.77 31.23 13.01
CA MET A 113 17.80 32.67 12.71
C MET A 113 17.40 33.53 13.92
N GLN A 114 16.38 33.13 14.69
CA GLN A 114 15.98 33.83 15.92
C GLN A 114 17.04 33.75 17.03
N ARG A 115 17.72 32.61 17.19
CA ARG A 115 18.81 32.46 18.16
C ARG A 115 19.99 33.33 17.80
N ASN A 116 20.37 33.37 16.51
CA ASN A 116 21.43 34.25 16.03
C ASN A 116 21.09 35.71 16.36
N THR A 117 19.88 36.17 16.03
CA THR A 117 19.43 37.55 16.32
C THR A 117 19.32 37.89 17.82
N LYS A 118 18.89 36.94 18.68
CA LYS A 118 18.78 37.16 20.14
C LYS A 118 20.11 37.09 20.89
N GLY A 119 20.98 36.14 20.54
CA GLY A 119 22.33 36.04 21.12
C GLY A 119 23.13 37.33 20.89
N LEU A 120 22.93 37.96 19.74
CA LEU A 120 23.53 39.25 19.38
C LEU A 120 22.98 40.43 20.19
N LYS A 121 21.71 40.43 20.63
CA LYS A 121 21.17 41.50 21.49
C LYS A 121 21.83 41.56 22.87
N LYS A 122 22.41 40.44 23.34
CA LYS A 122 23.16 40.38 24.59
C LYS A 122 24.62 40.85 24.45
N ILE A 123 25.16 40.92 23.22
CA ILE A 123 26.52 41.35 22.90
C ILE A 123 26.44 42.78 22.35
N LYS A 124 26.00 43.72 23.19
CA LYS A 124 25.82 45.14 22.77
C LYS A 124 27.02 46.04 23.03
N ASP A 125 28.10 45.52 23.61
CA ASP A 125 29.29 46.31 23.90
C ASP A 125 30.47 45.84 23.03
N LYS A 126 31.01 46.80 22.26
CA LYS A 126 32.18 46.77 21.35
C LYS A 126 31.88 46.54 19.86
N SER A 127 32.31 47.55 19.11
CA SER A 127 32.13 47.80 17.68
C SER A 127 32.86 46.79 16.77
N ASN A 128 32.48 46.79 15.49
CA ASN A 128 32.93 45.97 14.32
C ASN A 128 32.16 44.67 13.97
N ASN A 129 31.00 44.40 14.56
CA ASN A 129 30.29 43.11 14.42
C ASN A 129 29.43 42.86 13.15
N THR A 130 29.37 43.77 12.16
CA THR A 130 28.43 43.65 11.01
C THR A 130 28.84 42.57 10.00
N SER A 131 30.13 42.47 9.67
CA SER A 131 30.69 41.46 8.75
C SER A 131 30.54 40.04 9.31
N GLU A 132 30.78 39.87 10.61
CA GLU A 132 30.68 38.57 11.27
C GLU A 132 29.22 38.10 11.42
N LYS A 133 28.28 39.03 11.60
CA LYS A 133 26.84 38.76 11.58
C LYS A 133 26.39 38.21 10.23
N GLN A 134 26.80 38.85 9.13
CA GLN A 134 26.45 38.41 7.77
C GLN A 134 27.01 37.02 7.49
N LYS A 135 28.27 36.75 7.84
CA LYS A 135 28.90 35.43 7.70
C LYS A 135 28.14 34.32 8.45
N LYS A 136 27.68 34.59 9.69
CA LYS A 136 26.89 33.62 10.47
C LYS A 136 25.50 33.37 9.87
N GLU A 137 24.83 34.40 9.37
CA GLU A 137 23.54 34.23 8.68
C GLU A 137 23.66 33.45 7.37
N GLU A 138 24.71 33.73 6.58
CA GLU A 138 25.02 32.99 5.35
C GLU A 138 25.33 31.53 5.63
N ALA A 139 26.13 31.24 6.66
CA ALA A 139 26.44 29.87 7.07
C ALA A 139 25.18 29.07 7.44
N ILE A 140 24.25 29.67 8.19
CA ILE A 140 22.95 29.05 8.52
C ILE A 140 22.15 28.80 7.23
N LYS A 141 22.05 29.77 6.32
CA LYS A 141 21.34 29.57 5.04
C LYS A 141 21.94 28.45 4.19
N GLU A 142 23.26 28.41 4.08
CA GLU A 142 24.03 27.36 3.39
C GLU A 142 23.76 25.97 3.98
N GLU A 143 23.79 25.84 5.31
CA GLU A 143 23.54 24.58 6.01
C GLU A 143 22.13 24.06 5.72
N PHE A 144 21.12 24.91 5.88
CA PHE A 144 19.72 24.53 5.64
C PHE A 144 19.42 24.27 4.16
N LYS A 145 20.12 24.95 3.23
CA LYS A 145 20.07 24.62 1.79
C LYS A 145 20.59 23.21 1.53
N LYS A 146 21.73 22.83 2.11
CA LYS A 146 22.31 21.47 1.97
C LYS A 146 21.41 20.39 2.57
N LEU A 147 20.83 20.66 3.74
CA LEU A 147 19.86 19.75 4.38
C LEU A 147 18.61 19.57 3.51
N SER A 148 18.03 20.66 3.01
CA SER A 148 16.86 20.61 2.12
C SER A 148 17.15 19.82 0.84
N GLN A 149 18.30 20.03 0.20
CA GLN A 149 18.72 19.26 -0.97
C GLN A 149 18.85 17.76 -0.66
N THR A 150 19.41 17.41 0.50
CA THR A 150 19.57 16.02 0.92
C THR A 150 18.23 15.33 1.13
N GLU A 151 17.28 15.99 1.82
CA GLU A 151 15.94 15.44 2.04
C GLU A 151 15.11 15.36 0.74
N ASN A 152 15.23 16.35 -0.15
CA ASN A 152 14.61 16.30 -1.48
C ASN A 152 15.14 15.11 -2.30
N LYS A 153 16.45 14.85 -2.25
CA LYS A 153 17.04 13.69 -2.95
C LYS A 153 16.52 12.37 -2.39
N LYS A 154 16.36 12.24 -1.06
CA LYS A 154 15.75 11.05 -0.44
C LYS A 154 14.30 10.85 -0.89
N TYR A 155 13.52 11.93 -0.94
CA TYR A 155 12.14 11.90 -1.44
C TYR A 155 12.05 11.39 -2.88
N GLU A 156 12.82 11.99 -3.80
CA GLU A 156 12.82 11.57 -5.21
C GLU A 156 13.31 10.13 -5.39
N ASN A 157 14.33 9.71 -4.63
CA ASN A 157 14.80 8.32 -4.63
C ASN A 157 13.69 7.35 -4.19
N ASN A 158 12.97 7.66 -3.11
CA ASN A 158 11.86 6.83 -2.62
C ASN A 158 10.71 6.76 -3.62
N LYS A 159 10.36 7.89 -4.25
CA LYS A 159 9.33 7.96 -5.28
C LYS A 159 9.68 7.14 -6.52
N ASN A 160 10.94 7.21 -6.97
CA ASN A 160 11.43 6.41 -8.09
C ASN A 160 11.51 4.93 -7.76
N ALA A 161 11.95 4.57 -6.54
CA ALA A 161 11.95 3.20 -6.06
C ALA A 161 10.53 2.62 -6.04
N LEU A 162 9.55 3.39 -5.54
CA LEU A 162 8.14 2.99 -5.56
C LEU A 162 7.65 2.70 -6.98
N LYS A 163 7.92 3.61 -7.92
CA LYS A 163 7.54 3.46 -9.32
C LYS A 163 8.10 2.15 -9.90
N LYS A 164 9.40 1.90 -9.69
CA LYS A 164 10.08 0.71 -10.19
C LYS A 164 9.52 -0.59 -9.61
N ILE A 165 9.20 -0.62 -8.31
CA ILE A 165 8.62 -1.81 -7.65
C ILE A 165 7.28 -2.18 -8.28
N PHE A 166 6.41 -1.20 -8.52
CA PHE A 166 5.10 -1.48 -9.12
C PHE A 166 5.21 -1.81 -10.62
N GLU A 167 6.14 -1.20 -11.35
CA GLU A 167 6.42 -1.59 -12.74
C GLU A 167 6.91 -3.05 -12.84
N ASP A 168 7.84 -3.46 -11.98
CA ASP A 168 8.33 -4.84 -11.93
C ASP A 168 7.23 -5.83 -11.54
N TYR A 169 6.40 -5.47 -10.55
CA TYR A 169 5.21 -6.25 -10.17
C TYR A 169 4.24 -6.42 -11.35
N ASP A 170 3.88 -5.34 -12.04
CA ASP A 170 2.93 -5.38 -13.15
C ASP A 170 3.47 -6.25 -14.30
N ASN A 171 4.77 -6.16 -14.60
CA ASN A 171 5.42 -6.98 -15.62
C ASN A 171 5.42 -8.48 -15.27
N LYS A 172 5.77 -8.82 -14.02
CA LYS A 172 5.74 -10.21 -13.54
C LYS A 172 4.32 -10.78 -13.51
N LEU A 173 3.34 -9.96 -13.12
CA LEU A 173 1.94 -10.38 -13.10
C LEU A 173 1.42 -10.65 -14.52
N LYS A 174 1.70 -9.77 -15.49
CA LYS A 174 1.35 -9.98 -16.91
C LYS A 174 1.92 -11.29 -17.47
N ALA A 175 3.15 -11.62 -17.12
CA ALA A 175 3.77 -12.89 -17.55
C ALA A 175 3.00 -14.10 -17.00
N ILE A 176 2.52 -14.04 -15.75
CA ILE A 176 1.68 -15.10 -15.19
C ILE A 176 0.32 -15.14 -15.89
N GLU A 177 -0.33 -13.98 -16.07
CA GLU A 177 -1.65 -13.85 -16.72
C GLU A 177 -1.68 -14.42 -18.15
N SER A 178 -0.56 -14.44 -18.86
CA SER A 178 -0.46 -15.08 -20.18
C SER A 178 -0.78 -16.59 -20.16
N ARG A 179 -0.69 -17.25 -19.01
CA ARG A 179 -1.03 -18.69 -18.83
C ARG A 179 -2.49 -18.91 -18.42
N ARG A 180 -3.28 -17.85 -18.21
CA ARG A 180 -4.65 -17.93 -17.70
C ARG A 180 -5.53 -18.84 -18.56
N ASP A 181 -5.45 -18.71 -19.88
CA ASP A 181 -6.27 -19.51 -20.79
C ASP A 181 -5.90 -21.00 -20.74
N THR A 182 -4.60 -21.32 -20.63
CA THR A 182 -4.14 -22.70 -20.43
C THR A 182 -4.67 -23.29 -19.13
N VAL A 183 -4.70 -22.51 -18.05
CA VAL A 183 -5.27 -22.94 -16.76
C VAL A 183 -6.77 -23.19 -16.90
N ILE A 184 -7.50 -22.30 -17.58
CA ILE A 184 -8.94 -22.48 -17.83
C ILE A 184 -9.20 -23.74 -18.66
N GLN A 185 -8.41 -23.99 -19.71
CA GLN A 185 -8.52 -25.20 -20.53
C GLN A 185 -8.26 -26.47 -19.69
N ALA A 186 -7.25 -26.46 -18.83
CA ALA A 186 -6.96 -27.57 -17.92
C ALA A 186 -8.12 -27.81 -16.93
N MET A 187 -8.80 -26.75 -16.47
CA MET A 187 -9.95 -26.85 -15.57
C MET A 187 -11.21 -27.42 -16.23
N ILE A 188 -11.37 -27.21 -17.54
CA ILE A 188 -12.51 -27.70 -18.33
C ILE A 188 -12.26 -29.12 -18.86
N SER A 189 -10.98 -29.50 -19.04
CA SER A 189 -10.61 -30.84 -19.50
C SER A 189 -10.98 -31.92 -18.47
N GLN A 190 -11.68 -32.96 -18.92
CA GLN A 190 -11.94 -34.15 -18.12
C GLN A 190 -10.67 -35.00 -17.98
N ASP A 191 -10.51 -35.66 -16.82
CA ASP A 191 -9.47 -36.67 -16.68
C ASP A 191 -9.83 -37.86 -17.58
N THR A 192 -9.07 -38.05 -18.66
CA THR A 192 -9.20 -39.21 -19.56
C THR A 192 -8.78 -40.53 -18.90
N ASN A 193 -8.29 -40.49 -17.65
CA ASN A 193 -7.96 -41.67 -16.84
C ASN A 193 -9.20 -42.36 -16.22
N THR A 194 -10.41 -42.00 -16.66
CA THR A 194 -11.66 -42.67 -16.30
C THR A 194 -12.27 -43.40 -17.50
N SER A 195 -11.52 -44.33 -18.08
CA SER A 195 -12.04 -45.45 -18.88
C SER A 195 -11.01 -46.56 -18.74
N GLU A 196 -11.29 -47.69 -18.12
CA GLU A 196 -12.20 -48.73 -18.61
C GLU A 196 -13.03 -49.34 -17.47
N ILE A 197 -14.35 -49.36 -17.62
CA ILE A 197 -15.17 -50.44 -17.03
C ILE A 197 -15.58 -51.29 -18.23
N GLU A 198 -14.82 -52.34 -18.51
CA GLU A 198 -15.29 -53.42 -19.37
C GLU A 198 -16.24 -54.32 -18.56
N ASN A 199 -17.50 -54.39 -19.03
CA ASN A 199 -18.50 -55.46 -18.84
C ASN A 199 -19.01 -55.69 -17.41
N LYS A 200 -20.26 -56.07 -17.14
CA LYS A 200 -21.52 -56.34 -17.86
C LYS A 200 -22.58 -56.25 -16.75
N ASP A 201 -23.80 -55.82 -17.07
CA ASP A 201 -24.94 -55.84 -16.15
C ASP A 201 -24.80 -55.00 -14.87
N ASP A 202 -24.91 -53.67 -14.96
CA ASP A 202 -25.58 -52.92 -13.89
C ASP A 202 -25.86 -51.46 -14.24
N LYS A 203 -26.97 -50.95 -13.70
CA LYS A 203 -27.52 -49.59 -13.85
C LYS A 203 -26.45 -48.53 -14.08
N MET A 204 -26.54 -47.87 -15.25
CA MET A 204 -25.83 -46.63 -15.59
C MET A 204 -25.79 -45.67 -14.38
N LYS A 205 -24.68 -45.71 -13.63
CA LYS A 205 -24.29 -44.57 -12.81
C LYS A 205 -23.80 -43.52 -13.79
N ILE A 206 -24.68 -42.59 -14.12
CA ILE A 206 -24.28 -41.28 -14.64
C ILE A 206 -23.34 -40.71 -13.58
N SER A 207 -22.04 -40.89 -13.77
CA SER A 207 -21.04 -40.24 -12.93
C SER A 207 -21.30 -38.75 -13.05
N ASN A 208 -21.62 -38.11 -11.93
CA ASN A 208 -21.88 -36.70 -11.83
C ASN A 208 -20.54 -35.96 -12.08
N ILE A 209 -20.19 -35.71 -13.35
CA ILE A 209 -18.94 -35.03 -13.73
C ILE A 209 -19.12 -33.52 -13.52
N ASN A 210 -19.23 -33.11 -12.25
CA ASN A 210 -19.29 -31.70 -11.84
C ASN A 210 -17.98 -31.23 -11.17
N GLY A 211 -16.91 -32.03 -11.23
CA GLY A 211 -15.62 -31.74 -10.61
C GLY A 211 -14.56 -31.30 -11.61
N ILE A 212 -13.67 -30.38 -11.20
CA ILE A 212 -12.43 -30.09 -11.93
C ILE A 212 -11.53 -31.34 -11.88
N SER A 213 -10.89 -31.68 -13.00
CA SER A 213 -9.86 -32.72 -13.09
C SER A 213 -8.73 -32.51 -12.09
N GLU A 214 -8.05 -33.59 -11.69
CA GLU A 214 -6.92 -33.48 -10.76
C GLU A 214 -5.77 -32.65 -11.37
N ASN A 215 -5.58 -32.75 -12.68
CA ASN A 215 -4.67 -31.89 -13.42
C ASN A 215 -5.10 -30.40 -13.37
N GLY A 216 -6.40 -30.11 -13.59
CA GLY A 216 -6.94 -28.76 -13.51
C GLY A 216 -6.79 -28.13 -12.12
N LYS A 217 -6.93 -28.91 -11.04
CA LYS A 217 -6.66 -28.43 -9.67
C LYS A 217 -5.20 -28.05 -9.47
N LYS A 218 -4.26 -28.88 -9.96
CA LYS A 218 -2.81 -28.64 -9.84
C LYS A 218 -2.40 -27.37 -10.57
N GLU A 219 -2.85 -27.20 -11.82
CA GLU A 219 -2.55 -26.00 -12.61
C GLU A 219 -3.15 -24.73 -12.00
N LEU A 220 -4.40 -24.79 -11.52
CA LEU A 220 -5.02 -23.67 -10.82
C LEU A 220 -4.27 -23.30 -9.54
N LYS A 221 -3.82 -24.29 -8.77
CA LYS A 221 -3.03 -24.05 -7.57
C LYS A 221 -1.70 -23.39 -7.90
N LYS A 222 -0.97 -23.91 -8.89
CA LYS A 222 0.32 -23.36 -9.34
C LYS A 222 0.17 -21.91 -9.80
N TYR A 223 -0.88 -21.61 -10.57
CA TYR A 223 -1.19 -20.26 -11.02
C TYR A 223 -1.40 -19.28 -9.86
N LYS A 224 -2.21 -19.66 -8.86
CA LYS A 224 -2.45 -18.85 -7.66
C LYS A 224 -1.17 -18.67 -6.83
N ASP A 225 -0.37 -19.73 -6.70
CA ASP A 225 0.90 -19.70 -5.96
C ASP A 225 1.92 -18.76 -6.63
N ASP A 226 2.00 -18.76 -7.95
CA ASP A 226 2.88 -17.87 -8.72
C ASP A 226 2.47 -16.39 -8.52
N ILE A 227 1.17 -16.08 -8.58
CA ILE A 227 0.67 -14.72 -8.28
C ILE A 227 1.01 -14.32 -6.85
N ASN A 228 0.77 -15.21 -5.89
CA ASN A 228 1.08 -14.95 -4.48
C ASN A 228 2.58 -14.76 -4.23
N ALA A 229 3.45 -15.44 -4.99
CA ALA A 229 4.89 -15.24 -4.91
C ALA A 229 5.29 -13.83 -5.36
N VAL A 230 4.73 -13.35 -6.48
CA VAL A 230 4.96 -11.98 -6.98
C VAL A 230 4.44 -10.93 -5.99
N VAL A 231 3.26 -11.17 -5.40
CA VAL A 231 2.71 -10.32 -4.32
C VAL A 231 3.66 -10.24 -3.12
N LYS A 232 4.20 -11.38 -2.66
CA LYS A 232 5.17 -11.40 -1.55
C LYS A 232 6.45 -10.65 -1.88
N LEU A 233 6.99 -10.83 -3.08
CA LEU A 233 8.19 -10.11 -3.54
C LEU A 233 7.97 -8.60 -3.52
N ARG A 234 6.86 -8.11 -4.10
CA ARG A 234 6.50 -6.69 -4.06
C ARG A 234 6.42 -6.18 -2.62
N ASN A 235 5.72 -6.90 -1.74
CA ASN A 235 5.58 -6.48 -0.34
C ASN A 235 6.93 -6.40 0.39
N ASN A 236 7.85 -7.33 0.12
CA ASN A 236 9.20 -7.29 0.69
C ASN A 236 10.01 -6.08 0.18
N GLU A 237 9.89 -5.72 -1.09
CA GLU A 237 10.54 -4.53 -1.63
C GLU A 237 9.95 -3.23 -1.07
N LEU A 238 8.63 -3.17 -0.89
CA LEU A 238 7.95 -1.99 -0.33
C LEU A 238 8.41 -1.67 1.10
N ILE A 239 8.73 -2.69 1.91
CA ILE A 239 9.26 -2.50 3.28
C ILE A 239 10.59 -1.75 3.29
N LYS A 240 11.36 -1.82 2.19
CA LYS A 240 12.66 -1.14 2.06
C LYS A 240 12.52 0.36 1.83
N ILE A 241 11.33 0.85 1.46
CA ILE A 241 11.07 2.28 1.31
C ILE A 241 10.89 2.91 2.70
N LYS A 242 11.86 3.75 3.08
CA LYS A 242 11.92 4.40 4.40
C LYS A 242 11.35 5.80 4.41
#